data_AF-A0A1Z4IHJ7-F1
#
_entry.id   AF-A0A1Z4IHJ7-F1
#
_cell.length_a   1.000
_cell.length_b   1.000
_cell.length_c   1.000
_cell.angle_alpha   90.00
_cell.angle_beta   90.00
_cell.angle_gamma   90.00
#
_symmetry.space_group_name_H-M   'P 1'
#
loop_
_entity.id
_entity.type
_entity.pdbx_description
1 polymer ?
#
loop_
_entity_poly.entity_id
_entity_poly.type
_entity_poly.pdbx_seq_one_letter_code
_entity_poly.pdbx_strand_id
1 'polypeptide(L)' 'MAQTWTHGSEQNETCPKCNSIYRVTTFRLPTRDSDYFDCQVCGDRIREWNDTEVPSFTLIQRGQHKESENK' A
#
# COMPACT_ATOMS: atom_id res chain seq x y z
N MET A 1 -15.31 -3.75 28.79
CA MET A 1 -14.73 -4.69 27.82
C MET A 1 -14.37 -3.88 26.57
N ALA A 2 -13.12 -4.01 26.12
CA ALA A 2 -12.49 -3.44 24.92
C ALA A 2 -12.51 -1.91 24.72
N GLN A 3 -11.42 -1.26 25.11
CA GLN A 3 -10.99 0.02 24.55
C GLN A 3 -10.29 -0.27 23.21
N THR A 4 -11.00 -0.24 22.09
CA THR A 4 -10.33 -0.29 20.78
C THR A 4 -10.11 1.14 20.34
N TRP A 5 -8.95 1.68 20.73
CA TRP A 5 -8.37 2.83 20.06
C TRP A 5 -8.12 2.40 18.62
N THR A 6 -8.93 2.87 17.68
CA THR A 6 -8.63 2.75 16.26
C THR A 6 -7.47 3.69 15.99
N HIS A 7 -6.26 3.21 16.32
CA HIS A 7 -5.02 3.83 15.93
C HIS A 7 -5.10 3.98 14.42
N GLY A 8 -4.98 5.21 13.89
CA GLY A 8 -4.69 5.39 12.47
C GLY A 8 -3.33 4.78 12.23
N SER A 9 -3.28 3.47 12.02
CA SER A 9 -2.05 2.73 11.86
C SER A 9 -1.57 3.00 10.44
N GLU A 10 -0.68 3.98 10.31
CA GLU A 10 0.20 4.07 9.16
C GLU A 10 1.01 2.78 9.12
N GLN A 11 0.54 1.80 8.34
CA GLN A 11 1.21 0.52 8.19
C GLN A 11 2.18 0.62 7.03
N ASN A 12 3.44 0.26 7.23
CA ASN A 12 4.37 0.13 6.12
C ASN A 12 4.22 -1.25 5.50
N GLU A 13 3.90 -1.31 4.22
CA GLU A 13 3.76 -2.55 3.46
C GLU A 13 4.96 -2.70 2.53
N THR A 14 5.61 -3.86 2.60
CA THR A 14 6.78 -4.17 1.78
C THR A 14 6.39 -5.13 0.68
N CYS A 15 6.71 -4.79 -0.56
CA CYS A 15 6.49 -5.66 -1.70
C CYS A 15 7.38 -6.91 -1.58
N PRO A 16 6.82 -8.14 -1.62
CA PRO A 16 7.59 -9.37 -1.45
C PRO A 16 8.51 -9.70 -2.63
N LYS A 17 8.39 -8.99 -3.75
CA LYS A 17 9.10 -9.27 -5.01
C LYS A 17 10.33 -8.41 -5.20
N CYS A 18 10.21 -7.11 -4.97
CA CYS A 18 11.29 -6.13 -5.17
C CYS A 18 11.79 -5.50 -3.87
N ASN A 19 11.17 -5.80 -2.72
CA ASN A 19 11.43 -5.18 -1.43
C ASN A 19 11.17 -3.65 -1.40
N SER A 20 10.23 -3.16 -2.22
CA SER A 20 9.77 -1.76 -2.15
C SER A 20 8.90 -1.53 -0.92
N ILE A 21 9.12 -0.42 -0.21
CA ILE A 21 8.37 -0.06 1.01
C ILE A 21 7.38 1.05 0.68
N TYR A 22 6.11 0.79 0.95
CA TYR A 22 5.00 1.71 0.81
C TYR A 22 4.41 2.05 2.17
N ARG A 23 4.16 3.33 2.42
CA ARG A 23 3.30 3.75 3.53
C ARG A 23 1.86 3.52 3.12
N VAL A 24 1.13 2.75 3.91
CA VAL A 24 -0.30 2.53 3.73
C VAL A 24 -1.05 3.42 4.73
N THR A 25 -1.87 4.31 4.19
CA THR A 25 -2.77 5.16 4.97
C THR A 25 -4.20 4.83 4.59
N THR A 26 -4.97 4.29 5.52
CA THR A 26 -6.37 3.93 5.27
C THR A 26 -7.26 5.16 5.41
N PHE A 27 -8.02 5.46 4.37
CA PHE A 27 -9.04 6.50 4.35
C PHE A 27 -10.42 5.88 4.35
N ARG A 28 -11.36 6.46 5.10
CA ARG A 28 -12.74 5.99 5.10
C ARG A 28 -13.59 6.85 4.17
N LEU A 29 -14.09 6.25 3.11
CA LEU A 29 -15.00 6.88 2.16
C LEU A 29 -16.47 6.64 2.55
N PRO A 30 -17.39 7.54 2.17
CA PRO A 30 -18.83 7.37 2.40
C PRO A 30 -19.45 6.28 1.52
N THR A 31 -18.75 5.85 0.46
CA THR A 31 -19.17 4.82 -0.49
C THR A 31 -18.12 3.70 -0.55
N ARG A 32 -18.57 2.48 -0.86
CA ARG A 32 -17.66 1.34 -1.04
C ARG A 32 -16.85 1.53 -2.32
N ASP A 33 -15.55 1.31 -2.22
CA ASP A 33 -14.62 1.37 -3.32
C ASP A 33 -13.94 0.01 -3.48
N SER A 34 -13.74 -0.41 -4.73
CA SER A 34 -13.16 -1.69 -5.06
C SER A 34 -12.01 -1.45 -6.00
N ASP A 35 -10.79 -1.56 -5.49
CA ASP A 35 -9.60 -1.28 -6.26
C ASP A 35 -8.42 -2.12 -5.75
N TYR A 36 -7.29 -2.02 -6.42
CA TYR A 36 -6.09 -2.77 -6.11
C TYR A 36 -4.86 -1.93 -6.36
N PHE A 37 -3.83 -2.17 -5.55
CA PHE A 37 -2.57 -1.49 -5.68
C PHE A 37 -1.51 -2.45 -6.21
N ASP A 38 -1.00 -2.15 -7.39
CA ASP A 38 0.17 -2.80 -7.96
C ASP A 38 1.44 -2.06 -7.57
N CYS A 39 2.51 -2.83 -7.40
CA CYS A 39 3.83 -2.29 -7.13
C CYS A 39 4.31 -1.44 -8.31
N GLN A 40 4.54 -0.15 -8.08
CA GLN A 40 5.12 0.74 -9.10
C GLN A 40 6.52 0.33 -9.60
N VAL A 41 7.18 -0.63 -8.94
CA VAL A 41 8.54 -1.06 -9.28
C VAL A 41 8.55 -2.38 -10.06
N CYS A 42 7.84 -3.41 -9.59
CA CYS A 42 7.81 -4.72 -10.26
C CYS A 42 6.47 -5.07 -10.94
N GLY A 43 5.42 -4.26 -10.73
CA GLY A 43 4.09 -4.50 -11.27
C GLY A 43 3.29 -5.60 -10.57
N ASP A 44 3.83 -6.24 -9.51
CA ASP A 44 3.07 -7.25 -8.75
C ASP A 44 1.98 -6.59 -7.89
N ARG A 45 0.82 -7.24 -7.82
CA ARG A 45 -0.29 -6.84 -6.95
C ARG A 45 0.11 -6.96 -5.49
N ILE A 46 0.14 -5.83 -4.79
CA ILE A 46 0.52 -5.77 -3.37
C ILE A 46 -0.71 -6.02 -2.49
N ARG A 47 -1.82 -5.34 -2.79
CA ARG A 47 -3.07 -5.44 -2.01
C ARG A 47 -4.28 -5.19 -2.89
N GLU A 48 -5.40 -5.78 -2.51
CA GLU A 48 -6.73 -5.48 -3.05
C GLU A 48 -7.71 -5.16 -1.93
N TRP A 49 -8.69 -4.29 -2.21
CA TRP A 49 -9.76 -3.94 -1.28
C TRP A 49 -11.10 -3.84 -1.99
N ASN A 50 -12.18 -4.04 -1.24
CA ASN A 50 -13.55 -3.91 -1.71
C ASN A 50 -14.44 -3.43 -0.56
N ASP A 51 -14.00 -2.37 0.11
CA ASP A 51 -14.57 -1.86 1.35
C ASP A 51 -14.73 -0.34 1.29
N THR A 52 -15.40 0.23 2.30
CA THR A 52 -15.43 1.70 2.47
C THR A 52 -14.09 2.25 2.97
N GLU A 53 -13.17 1.37 3.35
CA GLU A 53 -11.83 1.69 3.79
C GLU A 53 -10.85 1.55 2.62
N VAL A 54 -10.42 2.68 2.07
CA VAL A 54 -9.51 2.77 0.93
C VAL A 54 -8.08 2.98 1.41
N PRO A 55 -7.20 1.98 1.28
CA PRO A 55 -5.78 2.14 1.55
C PRO A 55 -5.11 2.99 0.45
N SER A 56 -4.45 4.06 0.85
CA SER A 56 -3.58 4.86 -0.01
C SER A 56 -2.13 4.43 0.18
N PHE A 57 -1.44 4.17 -0.92
CA PHE A 57 -0.06 3.72 -0.92
C PHE A 57 0.88 4.84 -1.36
N THR A 58 1.71 5.33 -0.43
CA THR A 58 2.76 6.30 -0.72
C THR A 58 4.10 5.57 -0.76
N LEU A 59 4.76 5.57 -1.90
CA LEU A 59 6.09 4.96 -2.05
C LEU A 59 7.11 5.73 -1.19
N ILE A 60 7.56 5.11 -0.08
CA ILE A 60 8.61 5.68 0.77
C ILE A 60 9.98 5.31 0.20
N GLN A 61 10.15 4.02 -0.13
CA GLN A 61 11.42 3.48 -0.56
C GLN A 61 11.22 2.55 -1.75
N ARG A 62 11.89 2.87 -2.85
CA ARG A 62 11.99 1.97 -3.99
C ARG A 62 12.87 0.79 -3.60
N GLY A 63 12.33 -0.40 -3.79
CA GLY A 63 13.06 -1.65 -3.62
C GLY A 63 14.14 -1.80 -4.69
N GLN A 64 15.08 -2.71 -4.47
CA GLN A 64 16.13 -3.00 -5.43
C GLN A 64 15.59 -3.90 -6.55
N HIS A 65 14.71 -3.36 -7.38
CA HIS A 65 14.59 -3.91 -8.73
C HIS A 65 15.82 -3.40 -9.47
N LYS A 66 16.68 -4.32 -9.91
CA LYS A 66 17.83 -4.00 -10.74
C LYS A 66 17.33 -3.50 -12.10
N GLU A 67 16.84 -2.27 -12.14
CA GLU A 67 16.68 -1.51 -13.37
C GLU A 67 17.75 -0.41 -13.35
N SER A 68 18.97 -0.84 -13.66
CA SER A 68 20.00 0.06 -14.17
C SER A 68 19.54 0.63 -15.50
N GLU A 69 19.85 1.93 -15.72
CA GLU A 69 20.05 2.57 -17.03
C GLU A 69 18.77 2.82 -17.87
N ASN A 70 18.50 3.99 -18.45
CA ASN A 70 19.41 4.91 -19.12
C ASN A 70 18.61 6.18 -19.53
N LYS A 71 19.11 7.39 -19.23
CA LYS A 71 18.92 8.55 -20.11
C LYS A 71 20.07 9.54 -19.92
#